data_AF-A0A1Y2LWW7-F1
#
_entry.id   AF-A0A1Y2LWW7-F1
#
_cell.length_a   1.000
_cell.length_b   1.000
_cell.length_c   1.000
_cell.angle_alpha   90.00
_cell.angle_beta   90.00
_cell.angle_gamma   90.00
#
_symmetry.space_group_name_H-M   'P 1'
#
loop_
_entity.id
_entity.type
_entity.pdbx_description
1 polymer ?
#
loop_
_entity_poly.entity_id
_entity_poly.type
_entity_poly.pdbx_seq_one_letter_code
_entity_poly.pdbx_strand_id
1 'polypeptide(L)'
;MSRGLSAAEAKRRLCEDFEFAREYKLKSVAFIKNDRLSNDPKQWDNLDEEGSYDVDSIIHYASYTFSDVQKCWKDKDNCPLLRIRKDVQGNNIGTALIGMPEHVSQGDIAWVKKYYCWPAVADQDCTM
;
A
#
# COMPACT_ATOMS: atom_id res chain seq x y z
N MET A 1 27.18 1.12 -18.78
CA MET A 1 28.05 -0.05 -18.58
C MET A 1 27.45 -0.89 -17.47
N SER A 2 27.08 -2.14 -17.73
CA SER A 2 26.65 -3.06 -16.68
C SER A 2 27.83 -3.24 -15.71
N ARG A 3 27.65 -2.91 -14.43
CA ARG A 3 28.68 -3.01 -13.37
C ARG A 3 29.08 -4.47 -13.04
N GLY A 4 29.15 -5.35 -14.03
CA GLY A 4 29.41 -6.79 -13.83
C GLY A 4 28.27 -7.54 -13.12
N LEU A 5 27.09 -6.93 -12.98
CA LEU A 5 25.94 -7.57 -12.34
C LEU A 5 25.28 -8.56 -13.32
N SER A 6 24.91 -9.74 -12.81
CA SER A 6 24.05 -10.66 -13.53
C SER A 6 22.65 -10.05 -13.70
N ALA A 7 21.90 -10.49 -14.71
CA ALA A 7 20.52 -10.01 -14.92
C ALA A 7 19.62 -10.27 -13.70
N ALA A 8 19.82 -11.40 -13.01
CA ALA A 8 19.09 -11.73 -11.79
C ALA A 8 19.41 -10.76 -10.65
N GLU A 9 20.70 -10.44 -10.45
CA GLU A 9 21.11 -9.52 -9.40
C GLU A 9 20.68 -8.08 -9.71
N ALA A 10 20.77 -7.66 -10.97
CA ALA A 10 20.24 -6.37 -11.40
C ALA A 10 18.73 -6.27 -11.14
N LYS A 11 17.95 -7.30 -11.48
CA LYS A 11 16.50 -7.34 -11.22
C LYS A 11 16.20 -7.27 -9.73
N ARG A 12 16.89 -8.05 -8.91
CA ARG A 12 16.72 -8.04 -7.45
C ARG A 12 17.00 -6.66 -6.87
N ARG A 13 18.14 -6.04 -7.22
CA ARG A 13 18.51 -4.71 -6.74
C ARG A 13 17.55 -3.61 -7.22
N LEU A 14 17.05 -3.68 -8.46
CA LEU A 14 16.04 -2.73 -8.94
C LEU A 14 14.70 -2.84 -8.16
N CYS A 15 14.41 -3.99 -7.55
CA CYS A 15 13.20 -4.21 -6.74
C CYS A 15 13.39 -3.88 -5.26
N GLU A 16 14.60 -4.05 -4.71
CA GLU A 16 14.82 -4.05 -3.26
C GLU A 16 15.78 -2.96 -2.77
N ASP A 17 16.61 -2.40 -3.65
CA ASP A 17 17.64 -1.40 -3.31
C ASP A 17 17.24 -0.03 -3.86
N PHE A 18 16.72 0.82 -2.99
CA PHE A 18 16.25 2.17 -3.31
C PHE A 18 17.32 3.01 -4.02
N GLU A 19 18.54 3.03 -3.49
CA GLU A 19 19.64 3.85 -4.01
C GLU A 19 20.02 3.39 -5.42
N PHE A 20 20.08 2.06 -5.61
CA PHE A 20 20.32 1.48 -6.92
C PHE A 20 19.18 1.80 -7.90
N ALA A 21 17.93 1.58 -7.53
CA ALA A 21 16.78 1.86 -8.40
C ALA A 21 16.64 3.36 -8.75
N ARG A 22 16.99 4.26 -7.81
CA ARG A 22 17.04 5.71 -8.00
C ARG A 22 18.11 6.14 -9.00
N GLU A 23 19.28 5.50 -8.98
CA GLU A 23 20.35 5.75 -9.97
C GLU A 23 19.85 5.54 -11.41
N TYR A 24 18.95 4.58 -11.61
CA TYR A 24 18.34 4.28 -12.91
C TYR A 24 16.99 4.98 -13.15
N LYS A 25 16.60 5.93 -12.28
CA LYS A 25 15.37 6.75 -12.39
C LYS A 25 14.09 5.92 -12.61
N LEU A 26 13.99 4.75 -11.99
CA LEU A 26 12.80 3.91 -12.13
C LEU A 26 11.64 4.50 -11.32
N LYS A 27 10.43 4.46 -11.90
CA LYS A 27 9.19 4.84 -11.20
C LYS A 27 8.84 3.88 -10.06
N SER A 28 9.38 2.65 -10.10
CA SER A 28 9.17 1.63 -9.07
C SER A 28 9.79 1.99 -7.72
N VAL A 29 10.71 2.96 -7.68
CA VAL A 29 11.37 3.44 -6.46
C VAL A 29 10.35 3.84 -5.38
N ALA A 30 9.22 4.43 -5.76
CA ALA A 30 8.15 4.83 -4.86
C ALA A 30 7.42 3.66 -4.15
N PHE A 31 7.72 2.42 -4.52
CA PHE A 31 7.09 1.21 -3.97
C PHE A 31 8.09 0.33 -3.22
N ILE A 32 9.37 0.72 -3.13
CA ILE A 32 10.38 0.00 -2.34
C ILE A 32 10.18 0.42 -0.88
N LYS A 33 9.89 -0.55 0.00
CA LYS A 33 9.73 -0.30 1.45
C LYS A 33 11.00 0.38 2.01
N ASN A 34 10.83 1.30 2.96
CA ASN A 34 11.88 2.16 3.53
C ASN A 34 12.43 3.23 2.56
N ASP A 35 11.58 3.78 1.71
CA ASP A 35 11.88 4.99 0.94
C ASP A 35 12.27 6.13 1.90
N ARG A 36 13.56 6.45 1.99
CA ARG A 36 14.18 7.39 2.94
C ARG A 36 13.75 8.86 2.76
N LEU A 37 12.54 9.14 2.26
CA LEU A 37 11.97 10.49 2.13
C LEU A 37 11.71 11.19 3.47
N SER A 38 11.78 10.47 4.60
CA SER A 38 11.82 11.05 5.94
C SER A 38 13.18 10.81 6.57
N ASN A 39 13.93 11.89 6.81
CA ASN A 39 15.20 11.90 7.55
C ASN A 39 15.02 11.61 9.05
N ASP A 40 13.82 11.27 9.51
CA ASP A 40 13.53 10.94 10.90
C ASP A 40 13.33 9.42 11.05
N PRO A 41 14.32 8.69 11.61
CA PRO A 41 14.21 7.27 11.89
C PRO A 41 13.03 6.91 12.79
N LYS A 42 12.58 7.84 13.66
CA LYS A 42 11.46 7.61 14.58
C LYS A 42 10.10 7.56 13.88
N GLN A 43 10.00 8.05 12.65
CA GLN A 43 8.76 7.95 11.88
C GLN A 43 8.59 6.58 11.23
N TRP A 44 9.69 5.85 11.00
CA TRP A 44 9.67 4.52 10.37
C TRP A 44 9.31 3.41 11.34
N ASP A 45 9.91 3.42 12.54
CA ASP A 45 9.65 2.41 13.56
C ASP A 45 8.18 2.41 14.06
N ASN A 46 7.44 3.49 13.78
CA ASN A 46 6.03 3.64 14.15
C ASN A 46 5.04 3.27 13.03
N LEU A 47 5.50 3.04 11.79
CA LEU A 47 4.67 2.69 10.64
C LEU A 47 4.65 1.18 10.34
N ASP A 48 5.44 0.38 11.06
CA ASP A 48 5.25 -1.08 11.14
C ASP A 48 4.01 -1.36 12.01
N GLU A 49 2.82 -1.24 11.42
CA GLU A 49 1.57 -1.46 12.14
C GLU A 49 1.23 -2.95 12.36
N GLU A 50 0.80 -3.27 13.58
CA GLU A 50 0.04 -4.47 13.96
C GLU A 50 -1.43 -4.46 13.46
N GLY A 51 -1.72 -3.71 12.38
CA GLY A 51 -3.05 -3.55 11.82
C GLY A 51 -3.38 -4.56 10.71
N SER A 52 -4.64 -4.98 10.62
CA SER A 52 -5.12 -5.71 9.44
C SER A 52 -5.22 -4.78 8.24
N TYR A 53 -4.77 -5.24 7.07
CA TYR A 53 -4.95 -4.52 5.81
C TYR A 53 -6.42 -4.14 5.57
N ASP A 54 -6.69 -2.85 5.38
CA ASP A 54 -8.03 -2.34 5.12
C ASP A 54 -8.30 -2.20 3.61
N VAL A 55 -9.01 -3.17 3.06
CA VAL A 55 -9.41 -3.21 1.64
C VAL A 55 -10.48 -2.16 1.28
N ASP A 56 -11.11 -1.55 2.28
CA ASP A 56 -12.14 -0.53 2.12
C ASP A 56 -11.60 0.89 2.39
N SER A 57 -10.30 1.02 2.70
CA SER A 57 -9.62 2.30 2.89
C SER A 57 -9.80 3.25 1.70
N ILE A 58 -10.00 4.54 1.96
CA ILE A 58 -10.17 5.60 0.95
C ILE A 58 -8.95 5.76 0.04
N ILE A 59 -7.78 5.35 0.52
CA ILE A 59 -6.53 5.37 -0.24
C ILE A 59 -6.28 4.07 -1.02
N HIS A 60 -7.17 3.08 -0.90
CA HIS A 60 -7.05 1.82 -1.63
C HIS A 60 -7.49 1.97 -3.10
N TYR A 61 -6.70 1.43 -4.01
CA TYR A 61 -7.02 1.42 -5.44
C TYR A 61 -8.20 0.50 -5.78
N ALA A 62 -9.03 0.91 -6.74
CA ALA A 62 -10.03 0.03 -7.32
C ALA A 62 -9.37 -1.11 -8.13
N SER A 63 -10.09 -2.22 -8.32
CA SER A 63 -9.61 -3.41 -9.05
C SER A 63 -9.09 -3.15 -10.47
N TYR A 64 -9.54 -2.08 -11.11
CA TYR A 64 -9.24 -1.74 -12.49
C TYR A 64 -8.22 -0.58 -12.62
N THR A 65 -7.66 -0.11 -11.50
CA THR A 65 -6.71 1.00 -11.52
C THR A 65 -5.47 0.58 -12.30
N PHE A 66 -5.09 1.37 -13.30
CA PHE A 66 -3.96 1.10 -14.21
C PHE A 66 -4.08 -0.19 -15.04
N SER A 67 -5.28 -0.71 -15.25
CA SER A 67 -5.54 -1.82 -16.18
C SER A 67 -6.51 -1.43 -17.29
N ASP A 68 -6.71 -2.35 -18.24
CA ASP A 68 -7.80 -2.25 -19.21
C ASP A 68 -9.13 -2.57 -18.50
N VAL A 69 -9.87 -1.52 -18.17
CA VAL A 69 -11.13 -1.59 -17.40
C VAL A 69 -12.12 -2.58 -18.03
N GLN A 70 -12.25 -2.55 -19.36
CA GLN A 70 -13.20 -3.41 -20.07
C GLN A 70 -12.82 -4.88 -20.00
N LYS A 71 -11.52 -5.18 -20.06
CA LYS A 71 -11.03 -6.56 -19.88
C LYS A 71 -11.19 -7.01 -18.43
N CYS A 72 -10.79 -6.19 -17.46
CA CYS A 72 -10.91 -6.51 -16.03
C CYS A 72 -12.37 -6.78 -15.63
N TRP A 73 -13.34 -5.99 -16.11
CA TRP A 73 -14.75 -6.23 -15.79
C TRP A 73 -15.33 -7.49 -16.44
N LYS A 74 -14.87 -7.83 -17.65
CA LYS A 74 -15.30 -9.06 -18.35
C LYS A 74 -14.65 -10.31 -17.77
N ASP A 75 -13.38 -10.20 -17.38
CA ASP A 75 -12.56 -11.29 -16.88
C ASP A 75 -11.64 -10.78 -15.77
N LYS A 76 -11.90 -11.26 -14.56
CA LYS A 76 -11.22 -10.86 -13.32
C LYS A 76 -9.73 -11.13 -13.34
N ASP A 77 -9.26 -12.05 -14.18
CA ASP A 77 -7.82 -12.36 -14.30
C ASP A 77 -7.04 -11.20 -14.93
N ASN A 78 -7.73 -10.24 -15.56
CA ASN A 78 -7.15 -9.01 -16.07
C ASN A 78 -7.16 -7.85 -15.05
N CYS A 79 -7.67 -8.08 -13.84
CA CYS A 79 -7.68 -7.09 -12.76
C CYS A 79 -6.41 -7.21 -11.91
N PRO A 80 -5.64 -6.13 -11.71
CA PRO A 80 -4.47 -6.14 -10.84
C PRO A 80 -4.76 -6.54 -9.39
N LEU A 81 -5.97 -6.24 -8.89
CA LEU A 81 -6.36 -6.45 -7.50
C LEU A 81 -7.76 -7.04 -7.42
N LEU A 82 -7.96 -7.96 -6.49
CA LEU A 82 -9.25 -8.56 -6.16
C LEU A 82 -9.34 -8.76 -4.64
N ARG A 83 -10.55 -8.68 -4.07
CA ARG A 83 -10.79 -9.05 -2.68
C ARG A 83 -11.23 -10.50 -2.57
N ILE A 84 -10.79 -11.18 -1.51
CA ILE A 84 -11.32 -12.50 -1.14
C ILE A 84 -12.73 -12.33 -0.59
N ARG A 85 -13.69 -13.09 -1.12
CA ARG A 85 -15.02 -13.23 -0.52
C ARG A 85 -14.98 -14.35 0.50
N LYS A 86 -15.53 -14.09 1.68
CA LYS A 86 -15.71 -15.09 2.73
C LYS A 86 -17.20 -15.31 2.99
N ASP A 87 -17.58 -16.53 3.34
CA ASP A 87 -18.92 -16.81 3.88
C ASP A 87 -19.03 -16.34 5.35
N VAL A 88 -20.20 -16.54 5.96
CA VAL A 88 -20.44 -16.15 7.36
C VAL A 88 -19.63 -16.98 8.36
N GLN A 89 -19.06 -18.12 7.94
CA GLN A 89 -18.16 -18.96 8.71
C GLN A 89 -16.68 -18.59 8.50
N GLY A 90 -16.39 -17.61 7.63
CA GLY A 90 -15.04 -17.14 7.32
C GLY A 90 -14.30 -17.96 6.26
N ASN A 91 -14.95 -18.94 5.61
CA ASN A 91 -14.33 -19.73 4.56
C ASN A 91 -14.22 -18.91 3.27
N ASN A 92 -13.13 -19.09 2.51
CA ASN A 92 -12.96 -18.48 1.21
C ASN A 92 -13.94 -19.08 0.19
N ILE A 93 -14.82 -18.24 -0.36
CA ILE A 93 -15.82 -18.61 -1.37
C ILE A 93 -15.55 -17.98 -2.74
N GLY A 94 -14.34 -17.44 -2.94
CA GLY A 94 -13.87 -16.90 -4.21
C GLY A 94 -13.40 -15.44 -4.11
N THR A 95 -13.46 -14.73 -5.23
CA THR A 95 -12.95 -13.35 -5.33
C THR A 95 -13.99 -12.37 -5.88
N ALA A 96 -13.85 -11.10 -5.52
CA ALA A 96 -14.65 -9.99 -6.03
C ALA A 96 -13.81 -8.79 -6.46
N LEU A 97 -14.41 -7.99 -7.32
CA LEU A 97 -13.91 -6.66 -7.64
C LEU A 97 -13.98 -5.76 -6.41
N ILE A 98 -12.97 -4.92 -6.27
CA ILE A 98 -12.86 -3.82 -5.33
C ILE A 98 -13.30 -2.57 -6.09
N GLY A 99 -14.36 -1.93 -5.60
CA GLY A 99 -14.84 -0.66 -6.14
C GLY A 99 -13.89 0.49 -5.79
N MET A 100 -14.17 1.67 -6.34
CA MET A 100 -13.52 2.88 -5.84
C MET A 100 -14.24 3.28 -4.54
N PRO A 101 -13.53 3.45 -3.42
CA PRO A 101 -14.15 3.88 -2.17
C PRO A 101 -14.73 5.30 -2.32
N GLU A 102 -15.97 5.50 -1.86
CA GLU A 102 -16.63 6.82 -1.89
C GLU A 102 -16.55 7.55 -0.54
N HIS A 103 -16.17 6.84 0.52
CA HIS A 103 -16.15 7.33 1.89
C HIS A 103 -14.93 6.81 2.63
N VAL A 104 -14.52 7.56 3.66
CA VAL A 104 -13.44 7.18 4.58
C VAL A 104 -13.85 5.94 5.36
N SER A 105 -12.97 4.94 5.44
CA SER A 105 -13.25 3.71 6.17
C SER A 105 -13.12 3.89 7.69
N GLN A 106 -13.62 2.92 8.47
CA GLN A 106 -13.36 2.91 9.91
C GLN A 106 -11.87 2.69 10.24
N GLY A 107 -11.15 1.94 9.38
CA GLY A 107 -9.71 1.74 9.52
C GLY A 107 -8.94 3.04 9.32
N ASP A 108 -9.27 3.82 8.29
CA ASP A 108 -8.67 5.14 8.05
C ASP A 108 -8.90 6.09 9.23
N ILE A 109 -10.13 6.14 9.76
CA ILE A 109 -10.48 6.98 10.92
C ILE A 109 -9.68 6.55 12.16
N ALA A 110 -9.61 5.24 12.41
CA ALA A 110 -8.85 4.70 13.55
C ALA A 110 -7.36 5.00 13.41
N TRP A 111 -6.81 4.85 12.21
CA TRP A 111 -5.41 5.17 11.91
C TRP A 111 -5.11 6.64 12.16
N VAL A 112 -5.92 7.56 11.61
CA VAL A 112 -5.74 9.01 11.83
C VAL A 112 -5.80 9.36 13.32
N LYS A 113 -6.79 8.84 14.06
CA LYS A 113 -6.91 9.09 15.50
C LYS A 113 -5.75 8.54 16.34
N LYS A 114 -5.13 7.46 15.89
CA LYS A 114 -3.99 6.83 16.56
C LYS A 114 -2.71 7.64 16.36
N TYR A 115 -2.47 8.14 15.15
CA TYR A 115 -1.19 8.79 14.79
C TYR A 115 -1.21 10.31 14.83
N TYR A 116 -2.38 10.93 14.74
CA TYR A 116 -2.53 12.38 14.79
C TYR A 116 -3.28 12.76 16.06
N CYS A 117 -2.85 13.87 16.69
CA CYS A 117 -3.56 14.52 17.77
C CYS A 117 -4.93 15.03 17.29
N TRP A 118 -5.90 14.13 17.20
CA TRP A 118 -7.27 14.42 16.79
C TRP A 118 -8.12 14.63 18.04
N PRO A 119 -8.48 15.88 18.41
CA PRO A 119 -9.01 16.13 19.73
C PRO A 119 -10.47 15.66 19.86
N ALA A 120 -10.73 14.95 20.95
CA ALA A 120 -11.97 15.10 21.72
C ALA A 120 -11.71 15.67 23.12
N VAL A 121 -10.45 15.97 23.49
CA VAL A 121 -10.08 16.46 24.83
C VAL A 121 -8.93 17.46 24.71
N ALA A 122 -9.11 18.63 25.30
CA ALA A 122 -8.26 19.80 25.18
C ALA A 122 -6.93 19.74 25.97
N ASP A 123 -6.62 18.64 26.64
CA ASP A 123 -5.54 18.59 27.64
C ASP A 123 -4.60 17.39 27.49
N GLN A 124 -4.11 17.11 26.28
CA GLN A 124 -2.93 16.26 26.12
C GLN A 124 -1.86 17.05 25.39
N ASP A 125 -0.71 17.24 26.06
CA ASP A 125 0.51 17.84 25.52
C ASP A 125 0.89 17.11 24.23
N CYS A 126 0.51 17.70 23.11
CA CYS A 126 0.90 17.29 21.77
C CYS A 126 2.29 17.87 21.47
N THR A 127 3.32 17.32 22.08
CA THR A 127 4.70 17.57 21.68
C THR A 127 5.17 16.45 20.75
N MET A 128 5.23 16.77 19.45
CA MET A 128 5.99 16.01 18.45
C MET A 128 7.49 16.21 18.65
#